data_AF-A0A2D7JWR5-F1
#
_entry.id   AF-A0A2D7JWR5-F1
#
_cell.length_a   1.000
_cell.length_b   1.000
_cell.length_c   1.000
_cell.angle_alpha   90.00
_cell.angle_beta   90.00
_cell.angle_gamma   90.00
#
_symmetry.space_group_name_H-M   'P 1'
#
loop_
_entity.id
_entity.type
_entity.pdbx_description
1 polymer ?
#
loop_
_entity_poly.entity_id
_entity_poly.type
_entity_poly.pdbx_seq_one_letter_code
_entity_poly.pdbx_strand_id
1 'polypeptide(L)'
;MARPSRWSDERKANHEQADWIVGWLRKNGPASTSQIIEALEHQGRPVSAHVLQRALRKSPFIHPAGRAEGEKGAVTIWEWKVGD
;
A
#
# COMPACT_ATOMS: atom_id res chain seq x y z
N MET A 1 -16.86 28.79 -12.43
CA MET A 1 -16.29 27.44 -12.54
C MET A 1 -15.17 27.31 -11.54
N ALA A 2 -15.34 26.53 -10.47
CA ALA A 2 -14.29 26.29 -9.49
C ALA A 2 -13.17 25.50 -10.18
N ARG A 3 -11.96 26.07 -10.25
CA ARG A 3 -10.78 25.34 -10.74
C ARG A 3 -10.55 24.17 -9.78
N PRO A 4 -10.62 22.90 -10.22
CA PRO A 4 -10.18 21.81 -9.37
C PRO A 4 -8.73 22.11 -8.99
N SER A 5 -8.48 22.27 -7.69
CA SER A 5 -7.12 22.51 -7.22
C SER A 5 -6.32 21.26 -7.56
N ARG A 6 -5.21 21.41 -8.29
CA ARG A 6 -4.34 20.29 -8.70
C ARG A 6 -3.92 19.40 -7.53
N TRP A 7 -3.92 19.98 -6.34
CA TRP A 7 -3.68 19.36 -5.05
C TRP A 7 -4.77 18.36 -4.61
N SER A 8 -6.02 18.61 -4.98
CA SER A 8 -7.15 17.73 -4.69
C SER A 8 -7.07 16.44 -5.50
N ASP A 9 -6.73 16.52 -6.79
CA ASP A 9 -6.58 15.35 -7.67
C ASP A 9 -5.41 14.46 -7.24
N GLU A 10 -4.24 15.06 -6.95
CA GLU A 10 -3.08 14.29 -6.49
C GLU A 10 -3.35 13.60 -5.15
N ARG A 11 -4.04 14.27 -4.21
CA ARG A 11 -4.45 13.65 -2.94
C ARG A 11 -5.44 12.54 -3.12
N LYS A 12 -6.40 12.71 -4.04
CA LYS A 12 -7.39 11.69 -4.35
C LYS A 12 -6.72 10.46 -4.95
N ALA A 13 -5.83 10.64 -5.94
CA ALA A 13 -5.06 9.56 -6.54
C ALA A 13 -4.23 8.79 -5.50
N ASN A 14 -3.56 9.51 -4.59
CA ASN A 14 -2.80 8.89 -3.50
C ASN A 14 -3.68 8.08 -2.53
N HIS A 15 -4.90 8.55 -2.26
CA HIS A 15 -5.86 7.84 -1.42
C HIS A 15 -6.38 6.57 -2.13
N GLU A 16 -6.81 6.70 -3.38
CA GLU A 16 -7.30 5.59 -4.19
C GLU A 16 -6.23 4.49 -4.34
N GLN A 17 -4.96 4.89 -4.49
CA GLN A 17 -3.87 3.93 -4.54
C GLN A 17 -3.60 3.27 -3.18
N ALA A 18 -3.67 4.02 -2.07
CA ALA A 18 -3.54 3.43 -0.74
C ALA A 18 -4.68 2.43 -0.44
N ASP A 19 -5.91 2.79 -0.78
CA ASP A 19 -7.09 1.91 -0.66
C ASP A 19 -6.93 0.65 -1.51
N TRP A 20 -6.37 0.78 -2.72
CA TRP A 20 -6.07 -0.36 -3.58
C TRP A 20 -5.06 -1.32 -2.94
N ILE A 21 -3.98 -0.81 -2.35
CA ILE A 21 -2.97 -1.65 -1.65
C ILE A 21 -3.62 -2.42 -0.50
N VAL A 22 -4.45 -1.74 0.29
CA VAL A 22 -5.18 -2.36 1.42
C VAL A 22 -6.13 -3.46 0.91
N GLY A 23 -6.89 -3.17 -0.14
CA GLY A 23 -7.78 -4.15 -0.78
C GLY A 23 -7.04 -5.32 -1.42
N TRP A 24 -5.84 -5.09 -1.94
CA TRP A 24 -4.99 -6.15 -2.49
C TRP A 24 -4.47 -7.07 -1.40
N LEU A 25 -3.96 -6.53 -0.29
CA LEU A 25 -3.54 -7.33 0.89
C LEU A 25 -4.69 -8.15 1.45
N ARG A 26 -5.90 -7.58 1.51
CA ARG A 26 -7.10 -8.32 1.93
C ARG A 26 -7.41 -9.52 1.04
N LYS A 27 -7.15 -9.44 -0.27
CA LYS A 27 -7.46 -10.51 -1.24
C LYS A 27 -6.36 -11.55 -1.39
N ASN A 28 -5.10 -11.12 -1.31
CA ASN A 28 -3.93 -11.96 -1.56
C ASN A 28 -3.28 -12.49 -0.28
N GLY A 29 -3.64 -11.92 0.88
CA GLY A 29 -3.07 -12.29 2.16
C GLY A 29 -1.83 -11.46 2.53
N PRO A 30 -1.08 -11.90 3.56
CA PRO A 30 0.10 -11.19 4.03
C PRO A 30 1.19 -11.10 2.97
N ALA A 31 1.77 -9.92 2.78
CA ALA A 31 2.80 -9.70 1.78
C ALA A 31 3.89 -8.73 2.25
N SER A 32 5.08 -8.89 1.69
CA SER A 32 6.19 -7.97 1.90
C SER A 32 6.01 -6.67 1.11
N THR A 33 6.72 -5.61 1.49
CA THR A 33 6.77 -4.37 0.71
C THR A 33 7.18 -4.62 -0.74
N SER A 34 8.13 -5.52 -1.00
CA SER A 34 8.57 -5.86 -2.36
C SER A 34 7.45 -6.50 -3.18
N GLN A 35 6.72 -7.48 -2.62
CA GLN A 35 5.59 -8.11 -3.31
C GLN A 35 4.47 -7.12 -3.63
N ILE A 36 4.24 -6.14 -2.76
CA ILE A 36 3.26 -5.07 -3.01
C ILE A 36 3.73 -4.16 -4.15
N ILE A 37 5.03 -3.86 -4.22
CA ILE A 37 5.63 -3.10 -5.32
C ILE A 37 5.46 -3.86 -6.64
N GLU A 38 5.80 -5.14 -6.67
CA GLU A 38 5.61 -6.00 -7.86
C GLU A 38 4.15 -6.04 -8.31
N ALA A 39 3.20 -6.11 -7.36
CA ALA A 39 1.78 -6.09 -7.67
C ALA A 39 1.30 -4.74 -8.26
N LEU A 40 1.87 -3.62 -7.79
CA LEU A 40 1.61 -2.29 -8.34
C LEU A 40 2.16 -2.18 -9.77
N GLU A 41 3.40 -2.64 -9.99
CA GLU A 41 4.05 -2.62 -11.31
C GLU A 41 3.29 -3.50 -12.31
N HIS A 42 2.87 -4.70 -11.91
CA HIS A 42 2.06 -5.59 -12.74
C HIS A 42 0.70 -5.00 -13.11
N GLN A 43 0.15 -4.11 -12.28
CA GLN A 43 -1.09 -3.38 -12.55
C GLN A 43 -0.88 -2.06 -13.29
N GLY A 44 0.36 -1.74 -13.68
CA GLY A 44 0.70 -0.47 -14.33
C GLY A 44 0.47 0.75 -13.43
N ARG A 45 0.48 0.58 -12.10
CA ARG A 45 0.30 1.65 -11.13
C ARG A 45 1.66 2.21 -10.71
N PRO A 46 1.82 3.55 -10.59
CA PRO A 46 3.08 4.15 -10.21
C PRO A 46 3.44 3.81 -8.77
N VAL A 47 4.67 3.34 -8.51
CA VAL A 47 5.12 3.04 -7.15
C VAL A 47 5.53 4.35 -6.46
N SER A 48 4.87 4.69 -5.36
CA SER A 48 5.18 5.87 -4.56
C SER A 48 5.45 5.50 -3.11
N ALA A 49 6.65 5.84 -2.62
CA ALA A 49 7.04 5.58 -1.24
C ALA A 49 6.09 6.25 -0.23
N HIS A 50 5.59 7.44 -0.54
CA HIS A 50 4.62 8.15 0.30
C HIS A 50 3.30 7.37 0.42
N VAL A 51 2.81 6.82 -0.69
CA VAL A 51 1.56 6.04 -0.71
C VAL A 51 1.74 4.71 0.02
N LEU A 52 2.86 4.01 -0.20
CA LEU A 52 3.19 2.78 0.52
C LEU A 52 3.26 3.04 2.03
N GLN A 53 3.96 4.10 2.46
CA GLN A 53 4.03 4.45 3.87
C GLN A 53 2.64 4.74 4.45
N ARG A 54 1.77 5.43 3.70
CA ARG A 54 0.40 5.71 4.13
C ARG A 54 -0.43 4.43 4.23
N ALA A 55 -0.41 3.58 3.21
CA ALA A 55 -1.16 2.33 3.19
C ALA A 55 -0.70 1.34 4.27
N LEU A 56 0.60 1.24 4.52
CA LEU A 56 1.17 0.23 5.41
C LEU A 56 1.30 0.69 6.86
N ARG A 57 1.69 1.96 7.10
CA ARG A 57 1.93 2.46 8.47
C ARG A 57 0.82 3.33 9.03
N LYS A 58 -0.04 3.92 8.20
CA LYS A 58 -1.13 4.80 8.65
C LYS A 58 -2.50 4.17 8.53
N SER A 59 -2.63 3.06 7.80
CA SER A 59 -3.89 2.34 7.72
C SER A 59 -4.19 1.64 9.05
N PRO A 60 -5.41 1.76 9.59
CA PRO A 60 -5.83 1.02 10.78
C PRO A 60 -6.06 -0.47 10.51
N PHE A 61 -6.05 -0.89 9.24
CA PHE A 61 -6.33 -2.28 8.85
C PHE A 61 -5.07 -3.08 8.51
N ILE A 62 -3.91 -2.42 8.39
CA ILE A 62 -2.66 -3.08 8.01
C ILE A 62 -1.75 -3.16 9.22
N HIS A 63 -1.29 -4.37 9.52
CA HIS A 63 -0.45 -4.66 10.66
C HIS A 63 0.82 -5.40 10.22
N PRO A 64 1.96 -5.17 10.89
CA PRO A 64 3.14 -5.99 10.68
C PRO A 64 2.90 -7.40 11.24
N ALA A 65 2.93 -8.40 10.36
CA ALA A 65 2.76 -9.81 10.70
C ALA A 65 4.07 -10.49 11.12
N GLY A 66 5.20 -9.96 10.62
CA GLY A 66 6.51 -10.55 10.86
C GLY A 66 7.59 -10.01 9.93
N ARG A 67 8.68 -10.76 9.81
CA ARG A 67 9.76 -10.49 8.86
C ARG A 67 10.00 -11.72 7.99
N ALA A 68 10.29 -11.49 6.72
CA ALA A 68 10.73 -12.51 5.79
C ALA A 68 12.13 -12.17 5.27
N GLU A 69 12.86 -13.18 4.83
CA GLU A 69 14.15 -12.99 4.18
C GLU A 69 13.90 -12.50 2.75
N GLY A 70 14.34 -11.27 2.46
CA GLY A 70 14.29 -10.69 1.13
C GLY A 70 15.67 -10.68 0.48
N GLU A 71 15.71 -10.44 -0.83
CA GLU A 71 16.94 -10.46 -1.65
C GLU A 71 18.04 -9.51 -1.11
N LYS A 72 17.65 -8.38 -0.50
CA LYS A 72 18.56 -7.37 0.07
C LYS A 72 18.58 -7.37 1.61
N GLY A 73 18.01 -8.39 2.24
CA GLY A 73 17.89 -8.50 3.70
C GLY A 73 16.45 -8.66 4.18
N ALA A 74 16.28 -8.72 5.51
CA ALA A 74 14.98 -8.96 6.12
C ALA A 74 13.96 -7.84 5.79
N VAL A 75 12.83 -8.22 5.20
CA VAL A 75 11.70 -7.34 4.88
C VAL A 75 10.53 -7.57 5.83
N THR A 76 9.75 -6.54 6.11
CA THR A 76 8.54 -6.67 6.95
C THR A 76 7.41 -7.25 6.11
N ILE A 77 6.73 -8.26 6.67
CA ILE A 77 5.47 -8.79 6.13
C ILE A 77 4.32 -8.01 6.74
N TRP A 78 3.42 -7.57 5.89
CA TRP A 78 2.23 -6.82 6.24
C TRP A 78 1.00 -7.68 6.02
N GLU A 79 0.15 -7.77 7.02
CA GLU A 79 -1.15 -8.45 6.92
C GLU A 79 -2.29 -7.44 7.00
N TRP A 80 -3.39 -7.76 6.34
CA TRP A 80 -4.65 -7.09 6.58
C TRP A 80 -5.40 -7.78 7.72
N LYS A 81 -5.84 -7.00 8.71
CA LYS A 81 -6.63 -7.48 9.84
C LYS A 81 -7.73 -6.47 10.16
N VAL A 82 -8.92 -6.97 10.46
CA VAL A 82 -9.98 -6.18 11.10
C VAL A 82 -9.87 -6.47 12.58
N GLY A 83 -9.77 -5.40 13.40
CA GLY A 83 -9.86 -5.54 14.85
C GLY A 83 -11.18 -6.23 15.19
N ASP A 84 -11.08 -7.25 16.03
CA ASP A 84 -12.22 -7.95 16.64
C ASP A 84 -13.13 -6.95 17.39
#